data_AF-V8NFH8-F1
#
_entry.id   AF-V8NFH8-F1
#
_cell.length_a   1.000
_cell.length_b   1.000
_cell.length_c   1.000
_cell.angle_alpha   90.00
_cell.angle_beta   90.00
_cell.angle_gamma   90.00
#
_symmetry.space_group_name_H-M   'P 1'
#
loop_
_entity.id
_entity.type
_entity.pdbx_description
1 polymer ?
#
loop_
_entity_poly.entity_id
_entity_poly.type
_entity_poly.pdbx_seq_one_letter_code
_entity_poly.pdbx_strand_id
1 'polypeptide(L)'
;NAINLLSNVPVSCLDVLISPSTQEEAKETDVKYNGMNMDAIQVLLKFMEKRIDKGSSYREGLTPVLSLLTRCCRSHRNIRKFIKAQVLPPLRDVSNRPEVGTTLRNKLVRLMTHVDLGVKQIAAEFLFVLCKERGHLEEPMPNPMDEMTEEQKEYEAMKLVNMFDKLSRDKVITPMGVRPDGTMTPLEEIVCQHQANEHDTSDSD
;
A
#
# COMPACT_ATOMS: atom_id res chain seq x y z
N ASN A 1 13.01 -17.75 21.82
CA ASN A 1 14.47 -17.98 21.87
C ASN A 1 15.04 -18.66 20.62
N ALA A 2 14.44 -19.73 20.07
CA ALA A 2 14.99 -20.40 18.88
C ALA A 2 15.22 -19.47 17.66
N ILE A 3 14.28 -18.56 17.34
CA ILE A 3 14.43 -17.67 16.18
C ILE A 3 15.57 -16.66 16.34
N ASN A 4 15.77 -16.13 17.55
CA ASN A 4 16.87 -15.20 17.82
C ASN A 4 18.23 -15.90 17.72
N LEU A 5 18.28 -17.21 17.98
CA LEU A 5 19.48 -18.01 17.72
C LEU A 5 19.68 -18.19 16.22
N LEU A 6 18.64 -18.59 15.48
CA LEU A 6 18.69 -18.78 14.03
C LEU A 6 19.06 -17.51 13.26
N SER A 7 18.63 -16.33 13.73
CA SER A 7 19.01 -15.04 13.11
C SER A 7 20.51 -14.75 13.20
N ASN A 8 21.22 -15.37 14.16
CA ASN A 8 22.65 -15.19 14.36
C ASN A 8 23.49 -16.24 13.60
N VAL A 9 22.86 -17.24 12.98
CA VAL A 9 23.56 -18.30 12.25
C VAL A 9 23.91 -17.82 10.82
N PRO A 10 25.09 -18.19 10.27
CA PRO A 10 25.43 -17.93 8.87
C PRO A 10 24.36 -18.41 7.89
N VAL A 11 24.20 -17.69 6.79
CA VAL A 11 23.14 -17.98 5.80
C VAL A 11 23.33 -19.36 5.17
N SER A 12 24.58 -19.82 5.02
CA SER A 12 24.93 -21.14 4.50
C SER A 12 24.42 -22.32 5.35
N CYS A 13 24.07 -22.08 6.61
CA CYS A 13 23.49 -23.13 7.47
C CYS A 13 21.96 -23.12 7.45
N LEU A 14 21.33 -22.14 6.80
CA LEU A 14 19.87 -22.05 6.70
C LEU A 14 19.30 -23.01 5.64
N ASP A 15 20.16 -23.60 4.80
CA ASP A 15 19.83 -24.70 3.90
C ASP A 15 19.15 -25.86 4.63
N VAL A 16 19.49 -26.10 5.91
CA VAL A 16 18.86 -27.14 6.76
C VAL A 16 17.36 -26.93 6.95
N LEU A 17 16.86 -25.68 6.81
CA LEU A 17 15.43 -25.37 6.87
C LEU A 17 14.67 -25.85 5.62
N ILE A 18 15.37 -26.35 4.61
CA ILE A 18 14.82 -26.91 3.38
C ILE A 18 15.42 -28.30 3.18
N SER A 19 14.58 -29.33 3.11
CA SER A 19 15.05 -30.67 2.75
C SER A 19 14.44 -31.11 1.42
N PRO A 20 15.20 -31.80 0.56
CA PRO A 20 14.61 -32.55 -0.55
C PRO A 20 13.53 -33.48 0.00
N SER A 21 12.36 -33.50 -0.61
CA SER A 21 11.31 -34.41 -0.16
C SER A 21 11.75 -35.84 -0.51
N THR A 22 12.10 -36.67 0.48
CA THR A 22 12.21 -38.13 0.25
C THR A 22 10.81 -38.65 -0.07
N GLN A 23 10.69 -39.44 -1.13
CA GLN A 23 9.40 -39.98 -1.59
C GLN A 23 8.80 -41.01 -0.61
N GLU A 24 9.55 -41.45 0.40
CA GLU A 24 9.25 -42.65 1.18
C GLU A 24 8.44 -42.41 2.48
N GLU A 25 8.20 -41.16 2.89
CA GLU A 25 7.35 -40.87 4.07
C GLU A 25 6.38 -39.69 3.82
N ALA A 26 5.66 -39.71 2.69
CA ALA A 26 4.67 -38.68 2.42
C ALA A 26 3.45 -38.81 3.35
N LYS A 27 3.46 -38.09 4.47
CA LYS A 27 2.21 -37.69 5.12
C LYS A 27 1.51 -36.67 4.22
N GLU A 28 0.21 -36.85 4.01
CA GLU A 28 -0.65 -36.03 3.14
C GLU A 28 -0.64 -34.52 3.52
N THR A 29 -0.11 -34.19 4.70
CA THR A 29 -0.05 -32.84 5.27
C THR A 29 1.22 -32.05 4.98
N ASP A 30 2.25 -32.64 4.35
CA ASP A 30 3.53 -31.96 4.15
C ASP A 30 3.41 -30.81 3.13
N VAL A 31 3.85 -29.62 3.53
CA VAL A 31 3.85 -28.44 2.64
C VAL A 31 5.07 -28.53 1.73
N LYS A 32 4.84 -28.88 0.46
CA LYS A 32 5.89 -29.04 -0.55
C LYS A 32 5.83 -27.94 -1.60
N TYR A 33 6.99 -27.47 -2.05
CA TYR A 33 7.10 -26.50 -3.15
C TYR A 33 8.30 -26.83 -4.04
N ASN A 34 8.07 -27.04 -5.35
CA ASN A 34 9.09 -27.47 -6.31
C ASN A 34 9.92 -28.68 -5.82
N GLY A 35 9.26 -29.69 -5.22
CA GLY A 35 9.92 -30.91 -4.74
C GLY A 35 10.68 -30.77 -3.41
N MET A 36 10.62 -29.61 -2.75
CA MET A 36 11.27 -29.39 -1.46
C MET A 36 10.24 -29.24 -0.34
N ASN A 37 10.57 -29.75 0.85
CA ASN A 37 9.78 -29.54 2.05
C ASN A 37 9.92 -28.08 2.51
N MET A 38 8.78 -27.45 2.81
CA MET A 38 8.66 -26.05 3.25
C MET A 38 8.00 -25.93 4.62
N ASP A 39 7.84 -27.01 5.40
CA ASP A 39 7.10 -27.00 6.66
C ASP A 39 7.73 -26.06 7.68
N ALA A 40 9.06 -26.10 7.84
CA ALA A 40 9.78 -25.19 8.72
C ALA A 40 9.55 -23.72 8.33
N ILE A 41 9.58 -23.43 7.02
CA ILE A 41 9.33 -22.10 6.46
C ILE A 41 7.88 -21.67 6.69
N GLN A 42 6.92 -22.59 6.51
CA GLN A 42 5.50 -22.32 6.74
C GLN A 42 5.23 -21.99 8.21
N VAL A 43 5.85 -22.73 9.15
CA VAL A 43 5.73 -22.48 10.58
C VAL A 43 6.33 -21.11 10.94
N LEU A 44 7.50 -20.76 10.40
CA LEU A 44 8.10 -19.44 10.58
C LEU A 44 7.22 -18.31 10.03
N LEU A 45 6.61 -18.51 8.86
CA LEU A 45 5.72 -17.52 8.24
C LEU A 45 4.43 -17.32 9.07
N LYS A 46 3.80 -18.40 9.53
CA LYS A 46 2.63 -18.33 10.43
C LYS A 46 2.98 -17.66 11.76
N PHE A 47 4.17 -17.96 12.29
CA PHE A 47 4.66 -17.32 13.51
C PHE A 47 4.88 -15.82 13.31
N MET A 48 5.47 -15.41 12.19
CA MET A 48 5.64 -14.01 11.81
C MET A 48 4.29 -13.29 11.76
N GLU A 49 3.30 -13.86 11.08
CA GLU A 49 1.96 -13.28 11.00
C GLU A 49 1.32 -13.10 12.38
N LYS A 50 1.40 -14.12 13.24
CA LYS A 50 0.89 -14.05 14.63
C LYS A 50 1.58 -12.93 15.44
N ARG A 51 2.85 -12.64 15.16
CA ARG A 51 3.58 -11.54 15.81
C ARG A 51 3.15 -10.17 15.31
N ILE A 52 2.76 -10.06 14.04
CA ILE A 52 2.15 -8.84 13.51
C ILE A 52 0.77 -8.62 14.14
N ASP A 53 -0.03 -9.68 14.26
CA ASP A 53 -1.38 -9.61 14.85
C ASP A 53 -1.38 -9.24 16.33
N LYS A 54 -0.29 -9.53 17.06
CA LYS A 54 -0.11 -9.08 18.44
C LYS A 54 -0.06 -7.54 18.58
N GLY A 55 0.32 -6.82 17.53
CA GLY A 55 0.30 -5.36 17.51
C GLY A 55 1.34 -4.65 18.40
N SER A 56 2.27 -5.38 19.03
CA SER A 56 3.19 -4.85 20.04
C SER A 56 4.53 -5.59 20.08
N SER A 57 5.56 -4.94 20.64
CA SER A 57 6.92 -5.48 20.77
C SER A 57 7.52 -5.92 19.43
N TYR A 58 7.34 -5.12 18.37
CA TYR A 58 7.79 -5.49 17.02
C TYR A 58 9.30 -5.69 16.96
N ARG A 59 10.10 -4.84 17.62
CA ARG A 59 11.56 -4.98 17.58
C ARG A 59 12.05 -6.31 18.15
N GLU A 60 11.54 -6.70 19.31
CA GLU A 60 12.00 -7.90 20.00
C GLU A 60 11.26 -9.16 19.51
N GLY A 61 10.04 -9.00 19.02
CA GLY A 61 9.13 -10.09 18.68
C GLY A 61 8.99 -10.39 17.18
N LEU A 62 9.03 -9.37 16.33
CA LEU A 62 8.78 -9.49 14.89
C LEU A 62 10.08 -9.40 14.08
N THR A 63 10.91 -8.40 14.34
CA THR A 63 12.13 -8.12 13.57
C THR A 63 13.05 -9.33 13.43
N PRO A 64 13.31 -10.16 14.45
CA PRO A 64 14.19 -11.33 14.30
C PRO A 64 13.65 -12.35 13.28
N VAL A 65 12.33 -12.55 13.26
CA VAL A 65 11.67 -13.49 12.33
C VAL A 65 11.70 -12.93 10.92
N LEU A 66 11.39 -11.64 10.77
CA LEU A 66 11.37 -10.96 9.48
C LEU A 66 12.78 -10.97 8.86
N SER A 67 13.81 -10.62 9.64
CA SER A 67 15.21 -10.66 9.21
C SER A 67 15.66 -12.06 8.78
N LEU A 68 15.27 -13.10 9.53
CA LEU A 68 15.57 -14.48 9.17
C LEU A 68 14.93 -14.86 7.83
N LEU A 69 13.62 -14.60 7.66
CA LEU A 69 12.90 -14.91 6.43
C LEU A 69 13.44 -14.10 5.23
N THR A 70 13.80 -12.83 5.42
CA THR A 70 14.46 -12.01 4.38
C THR A 70 15.77 -12.64 3.92
N ARG A 71 16.63 -13.08 4.85
CA ARG A 71 17.89 -13.78 4.52
C ARG A 71 17.62 -15.08 3.77
N CYS A 72 16.68 -15.90 4.22
CA CYS A 72 16.28 -17.13 3.53
C CYS A 72 15.78 -16.86 2.10
N CYS A 73 15.01 -15.79 1.88
CA CYS A 73 14.51 -15.41 0.56
C CYS A 73 15.63 -14.93 -0.38
N ARG A 74 16.68 -14.28 0.13
CA ARG A 74 17.83 -13.89 -0.70
C ARG A 74 18.59 -15.11 -1.21
N SER A 75 18.87 -16.07 -0.34
CA SER A 75 19.68 -17.24 -0.68
C SER A 75 18.93 -18.33 -1.44
N HIS A 76 17.65 -18.58 -1.13
CA HIS A 76 16.91 -19.68 -1.75
C HIS A 76 15.75 -19.18 -2.62
N ARG A 77 15.91 -19.35 -3.94
CA ARG A 77 14.89 -18.99 -4.93
C ARG A 77 13.54 -19.66 -4.65
N ASN A 78 13.54 -20.90 -4.21
CA ASN A 78 12.31 -21.63 -3.92
C ASN A 78 11.60 -21.13 -2.66
N ILE A 79 12.33 -20.82 -1.56
CA ILE A 79 11.75 -20.13 -0.40
C ILE A 79 11.12 -18.81 -0.83
N ARG A 80 11.87 -17.99 -1.59
CA ARG A 80 11.37 -16.69 -2.05
C ARG A 80 10.08 -16.83 -2.86
N LYS A 81 10.04 -17.76 -3.82
CA LYS A 81 8.84 -18.00 -4.64
C LYS A 81 7.67 -18.52 -3.81
N PHE A 82 7.94 -19.45 -2.88
CA PHE A 82 6.95 -20.02 -1.98
C PHE A 82 6.32 -18.94 -1.08
N ILE A 83 7.15 -18.15 -0.40
CA ILE A 83 6.69 -17.05 0.45
C ILE A 83 6.00 -15.97 -0.40
N LYS A 84 6.54 -15.62 -1.58
CA LYS A 84 5.89 -14.65 -2.48
C LYS A 84 4.47 -15.11 -2.86
N ALA A 85 4.27 -16.38 -3.16
CA ALA A 85 2.94 -16.90 -3.51
C ALA A 85 1.93 -16.76 -2.35
N GLN A 86 2.40 -16.80 -1.10
CA GLN A 86 1.55 -16.64 0.09
C GLN A 86 1.33 -15.16 0.47
N VAL A 87 2.37 -14.34 0.39
CA VAL A 87 2.32 -12.92 0.83
C VAL A 87 1.80 -12.02 -0.29
N LEU A 88 2.21 -12.24 -1.53
CA LEU A 88 1.92 -11.40 -2.70
C LEU A 88 1.36 -12.25 -3.86
N PRO A 89 0.17 -12.86 -3.71
CA PRO A 89 -0.48 -13.55 -4.81
C PRO A 89 -0.78 -12.57 -5.97
N PRO A 90 -0.98 -13.06 -7.21
CA PRO A 90 -1.29 -12.22 -8.35
C PRO A 90 -2.44 -11.26 -8.04
N LEU A 91 -2.22 -9.98 -8.33
CA LEU A 91 -3.20 -8.92 -8.08
C LEU A 91 -4.45 -9.17 -8.93
N ARG A 92 -5.61 -9.22 -8.30
CA ARG A 92 -6.91 -9.33 -8.99
C ARG A 92 -7.66 -8.01 -9.02
N ASP A 93 -7.55 -7.24 -7.93
CA ASP A 93 -8.23 -5.96 -7.76
C ASP A 93 -7.24 -4.95 -7.12
N VAL A 94 -7.07 -3.81 -7.78
CA VAL A 94 -6.17 -2.70 -7.40
C VAL A 94 -6.94 -1.44 -7.02
N SER A 95 -8.27 -1.51 -6.91
CA SER A 95 -9.10 -0.36 -6.54
C SER A 95 -8.93 0.05 -5.08
N ASN A 96 -8.51 -0.88 -4.22
CA ASN A 96 -8.29 -0.63 -2.80
C ASN A 96 -6.82 -0.35 -2.50
N ARG A 97 -6.59 0.62 -1.59
CA ARG A 97 -5.25 0.95 -1.10
C ARG A 97 -4.57 -0.30 -0.48
N PRO A 98 -3.28 -0.54 -0.74
CA PRO A 98 -2.60 -1.79 -0.36
C PRO A 98 -2.47 -2.00 1.16
N GLU A 99 -2.55 -0.95 1.96
CA GLU A 99 -2.55 -0.99 3.43
C GLU A 99 -3.91 -1.39 4.02
N VAL A 100 -4.99 -1.30 3.25
CA VAL A 100 -6.36 -1.59 3.69
C VAL A 100 -6.66 -3.07 3.52
N GLY A 101 -6.97 -3.74 4.63
CA GLY A 101 -7.37 -5.15 4.66
C GLY A 101 -6.69 -5.95 5.76
N THR A 102 -7.03 -7.24 5.81
CA THR A 102 -6.59 -8.17 6.87
C THR A 102 -5.60 -9.21 6.38
N THR A 103 -5.20 -9.19 5.10
CA THR A 103 -4.21 -10.14 4.58
C THR A 103 -2.80 -9.81 5.07
N LEU A 104 -1.90 -10.79 5.06
CA LEU A 104 -0.50 -10.58 5.43
C LEU A 104 0.19 -9.49 4.61
N ARG A 105 -0.17 -9.34 3.32
CA ARG A 105 0.24 -8.20 2.48
C ARG A 105 -0.12 -6.87 3.14
N ASN A 106 -1.40 -6.69 3.46
CA ASN A 106 -1.91 -5.42 4.00
C ASN A 106 -1.22 -5.11 5.34
N LYS A 107 -1.06 -6.12 6.19
CA LYS A 107 -0.35 -6.00 7.47
C LYS A 107 1.10 -5.53 7.28
N LEU A 108 1.85 -6.13 6.35
CA LEU A 108 3.24 -5.75 6.08
C LEU A 108 3.34 -4.34 5.45
N VAL A 109 2.42 -3.98 4.56
CA VAL A 109 2.39 -2.63 3.96
C VAL A 109 2.13 -1.57 5.03
N ARG A 110 1.22 -1.82 5.99
CA ARG A 110 1.00 -0.93 7.14
C ARG A 110 2.24 -0.74 8.01
N LEU A 111 3.10 -1.76 8.12
CA LEU A 111 4.35 -1.64 8.88
C LEU A 111 5.38 -0.73 8.19
N MET A 112 5.28 -0.49 6.88
CA MET A 112 6.19 0.43 6.17
C MET A 112 6.02 1.89 6.57
N THR A 113 4.90 2.25 7.21
CA THR A 113 4.64 3.59 7.76
C THR A 113 4.71 3.60 9.29
N HIS A 114 5.28 2.57 9.90
CA HIS A 114 5.43 2.50 11.36
C HIS A 114 6.43 3.56 11.88
N VAL A 115 6.19 4.06 13.10
CA VAL A 115 7.01 5.11 13.74
C VAL A 115 8.45 4.65 14.04
N ASP A 116 8.63 3.37 14.38
CA ASP A 116 9.95 2.77 14.58
C ASP A 116 10.65 2.52 13.24
N LEU A 117 11.82 3.16 13.06
CA LEU A 117 12.60 3.07 11.83
C LEU A 117 13.11 1.66 11.53
N GLY A 118 13.47 0.89 12.55
CA GLY A 118 13.95 -0.48 12.37
C GLY A 118 12.84 -1.39 11.85
N VAL A 119 11.63 -1.25 12.40
CA VAL A 119 10.44 -2.01 11.97
C VAL A 119 10.05 -1.66 10.54
N LYS A 120 9.97 -0.37 10.19
CA LYS A 120 9.59 0.02 8.82
C LYS A 120 10.63 -0.41 7.79
N GLN A 121 11.92 -0.32 8.12
CA GLN A 121 13.01 -0.68 7.22
C GLN A 121 13.00 -2.18 6.92
N ILE A 122 12.83 -3.03 7.93
CA ILE A 122 12.85 -4.48 7.72
C ILE A 122 11.61 -4.96 6.97
N ALA A 123 10.43 -4.35 7.20
CA ALA A 123 9.21 -4.65 6.45
C ALA A 123 9.36 -4.29 4.96
N ALA A 124 9.91 -3.10 4.66
CA ALA A 124 10.19 -2.67 3.30
C ALA A 124 11.22 -3.58 2.62
N GLU A 125 12.31 -3.92 3.33
CA GLU A 125 13.37 -4.80 2.83
C GLU A 125 12.83 -6.20 2.49
N PHE A 126 11.97 -6.75 3.34
CA PHE A 126 11.36 -8.06 3.09
C PHE A 126 10.50 -8.05 1.82
N LEU A 127 9.61 -7.07 1.67
CA LEU A 127 8.78 -6.93 0.46
C LEU A 127 9.63 -6.69 -0.79
N PHE A 128 10.68 -5.89 -0.69
CA PHE A 128 11.63 -5.64 -1.78
C PHE A 128 12.31 -6.93 -2.25
N VAL A 129 12.81 -7.75 -1.32
CA VAL A 129 13.42 -9.06 -1.63
C VAL A 129 12.40 -10.01 -2.27
N LEU A 130 11.16 -10.08 -1.77
CA LEU A 130 10.11 -10.92 -2.36
C LEU A 130 9.80 -10.51 -3.81
N CYS A 131 9.84 -9.22 -4.11
CA CYS A 131 9.67 -8.67 -5.45
C CYS A 131 10.89 -8.84 -6.37
N LYS A 132 11.91 -9.62 -5.95
CA LYS A 132 13.21 -9.75 -6.63
C LYS A 132 13.92 -8.40 -6.83
N GLU A 133 13.77 -7.50 -5.87
CA GLU A 133 14.47 -6.22 -5.88
C GLU A 133 14.12 -5.37 -7.12
N ARG A 134 12.94 -5.65 -7.72
CA ARG A 134 12.40 -4.87 -8.83
C ARG A 134 11.58 -3.72 -8.26
N GLY A 135 12.18 -2.55 -8.19
CA GLY A 135 11.42 -1.30 -8.04
C GLY A 135 10.89 -0.91 -9.41
N HIS A 136 9.58 -1.01 -9.64
CA HIS A 136 8.94 -0.20 -10.67
C HIS A 136 8.50 1.06 -9.94
N LEU A 137 9.38 2.05 -9.89
CA LEU A 137 8.95 3.42 -9.63
C LEU A 137 8.34 3.87 -10.95
N GLU A 138 7.01 3.84 -11.06
CA GLU A 138 6.36 4.65 -12.09
C GLU A 138 6.75 6.09 -11.78
N GLU A 139 7.49 6.71 -12.70
CA GLU A 139 7.80 8.12 -12.59
C GLU A 139 6.47 8.87 -12.54
N PRO A 140 6.30 9.85 -11.63
CA PRO A 140 5.10 10.65 -11.60
C PRO A 140 4.89 11.21 -13.00
N MET A 141 3.73 10.95 -13.61
CA MET A 141 3.43 11.45 -14.94
C MET A 141 3.68 12.96 -14.95
N PRO A 142 4.48 13.48 -15.90
CA PRO A 142 4.72 14.92 -15.99
C PRO A 142 3.38 15.63 -16.14
N ASN A 143 3.26 16.82 -15.55
CA ASN A 143 2.02 17.58 -15.67
C ASN A 143 1.81 17.89 -17.16
N PRO A 144 0.67 17.56 -17.77
CA PRO A 144 0.43 17.80 -19.20
C PRO A 144 0.61 19.26 -19.63
N MET A 145 0.57 20.19 -18.67
CA MET A 145 0.78 21.62 -18.89
C MET A 145 2.26 22.03 -18.93
N ASP A 146 3.21 21.17 -18.55
CA ASP A 146 4.65 21.50 -18.51
C ASP A 146 5.26 21.53 -19.93
N GLU A 147 4.66 20.81 -20.89
CA GLU A 147 5.09 20.78 -22.30
C GLU A 147 4.34 21.79 -23.19
N MET A 148 3.45 22.58 -22.61
CA MET A 148 2.53 23.46 -23.33
C MET A 148 3.00 24.92 -23.26
N THR A 149 2.94 25.66 -24.38
CA THR A 149 3.21 27.11 -24.38
C THR A 149 2.08 27.88 -23.70
N GLU A 150 2.36 29.07 -23.16
CA GLU A 150 1.33 29.89 -22.51
C GLU A 150 0.11 30.15 -23.40
N GLU A 151 0.31 30.41 -24.71
CA GLU A 151 -0.81 30.55 -25.66
C GLU A 151 -1.66 29.28 -25.79
N GLN A 152 -1.03 28.11 -25.81
CA GLN A 152 -1.75 26.84 -25.87
C GLN A 152 -2.53 26.57 -24.57
N LYS A 153 -1.96 26.95 -23.42
CA LYS A 153 -2.66 26.87 -22.13
C LYS A 153 -3.90 27.75 -22.12
N GLU A 154 -3.79 28.97 -22.65
CA GLU A 154 -4.93 29.88 -22.80
C GLU A 154 -6.00 29.31 -23.74
N TYR A 155 -5.59 28.69 -24.86
CA TYR A 155 -6.52 28.07 -25.80
C TYR A 155 -7.31 26.91 -25.17
N GLU A 156 -6.63 26.00 -24.45
CA GLU A 156 -7.29 24.89 -23.76
C GLU A 156 -8.15 25.38 -22.57
N ALA A 157 -7.72 26.43 -21.86
CA ALA A 157 -8.54 27.08 -20.84
C ALA A 157 -9.82 27.66 -21.45
N MET A 158 -9.74 28.31 -22.61
CA MET A 158 -10.91 28.85 -23.31
C MET A 158 -11.86 27.75 -23.77
N LYS A 159 -11.33 26.62 -24.25
CA LYS A 159 -12.12 25.44 -24.58
C LYS A 159 -12.84 24.87 -23.35
N LEU A 160 -12.18 24.83 -22.20
CA LEU A 160 -12.78 24.42 -20.93
C LEU A 160 -13.90 25.35 -20.50
N VAL A 161 -13.71 26.67 -20.60
CA VAL A 161 -14.77 27.66 -20.34
C VAL A 161 -15.98 27.41 -21.22
N ASN A 162 -15.77 27.19 -22.52
CA ASN A 162 -16.86 26.89 -23.47
C ASN A 162 -17.58 25.58 -23.13
N MET A 163 -16.85 24.56 -22.67
CA MET A 163 -17.45 23.31 -22.20
C MET A 163 -18.30 23.52 -20.95
N PHE A 164 -17.79 24.26 -19.95
CA PHE A 164 -18.52 24.57 -18.73
C PHE A 164 -19.79 25.38 -19.01
N ASP A 165 -19.67 26.41 -19.85
CA ASP A 165 -20.77 27.26 -20.29
C ASP A 165 -21.87 26.45 -21.02
N LYS A 166 -21.48 25.50 -21.87
CA LYS A 166 -22.42 24.57 -22.50
C LYS A 166 -23.15 23.70 -21.48
N LEU A 167 -22.40 23.06 -20.57
CA LEU A 167 -22.98 22.19 -19.53
C LEU A 167 -23.90 22.96 -18.58
N SER A 168 -23.56 24.22 -18.27
CA SER A 168 -24.36 25.12 -17.45
C SER A 168 -25.67 25.48 -18.15
N ARG A 169 -25.62 25.89 -19.43
CA ARG A 169 -26.83 26.19 -20.23
C ARG A 169 -27.76 25.00 -20.39
N ASP A 170 -27.19 23.82 -20.59
CA ASP A 170 -27.94 22.57 -20.72
C ASP A 170 -28.43 22.04 -19.36
N LYS A 171 -28.16 22.76 -18.25
CA LYS A 171 -28.50 22.40 -16.86
C LYS A 171 -27.96 21.03 -16.44
N VAL A 172 -26.87 20.58 -17.06
CA VAL A 172 -26.17 19.35 -16.70
C VAL A 172 -25.37 19.55 -15.40
N ILE A 173 -24.85 20.76 -15.21
CA ILE A 173 -24.17 21.17 -13.99
C ILE A 173 -24.84 22.43 -13.43
N THR A 174 -24.78 22.59 -12.11
CA THR A 174 -25.24 23.80 -11.42
C THR A 174 -24.15 24.22 -10.44
N PRO A 175 -23.73 25.50 -10.41
CA PRO A 175 -22.80 25.98 -9.41
C PRO A 175 -23.35 25.75 -8.01
N MET A 176 -22.56 25.15 -7.12
CA MET A 176 -22.91 24.93 -5.72
C MET A 176 -21.91 25.66 -4.84
N GLY A 177 -22.38 26.20 -3.72
CA GLY A 177 -21.51 26.69 -2.65
C GLY A 177 -21.72 25.92 -1.35
N VAL A 178 -20.72 26.01 -0.48
CA VAL A 178 -20.70 25.36 0.83
C VAL A 178 -21.13 26.38 1.88
N ARG A 179 -22.17 26.05 2.64
CA ARG A 179 -22.61 26.86 3.79
C ARG A 179 -21.64 26.69 4.97
N PRO A 180 -21.64 27.60 5.96
CA PRO A 180 -20.81 27.46 7.17
C PRO A 180 -21.04 26.16 7.96
N ASP A 181 -22.21 25.53 7.79
CA ASP A 181 -22.56 24.23 8.37
C ASP A 181 -22.04 23.02 7.56
N GLY A 182 -21.33 23.26 6.46
CA GLY A 182 -20.77 22.23 5.58
C GLY A 182 -21.75 21.66 4.54
N THR A 183 -22.99 22.15 4.48
CA THR A 183 -23.98 21.69 3.50
C THR A 183 -23.82 22.38 2.15
N MET A 184 -24.16 21.68 1.06
CA MET A 184 -24.09 22.20 -0.31
C MET A 184 -25.44 22.80 -0.71
N THR A 185 -25.44 24.01 -1.27
CA THR A 185 -26.65 24.69 -1.77
C THR A 185 -26.29 25.38 -3.10
N PRO A 186 -27.24 25.62 -4.02
CA PRO A 186 -26.97 26.38 -5.25
C PRO A 186 -26.29 27.70 -4.93
N LEU A 187 -25.24 28.03 -5.68
CA LEU A 187 -24.41 29.20 -5.39
C LEU A 187 -25.23 30.49 -5.41
N GLU A 188 -26.24 30.56 -6.27
CA GLU A 188 -27.17 31.68 -6.38
C GLU A 188 -27.86 31.98 -5.05
N GLU A 189 -28.23 30.94 -4.29
CA GLU A 189 -28.88 31.08 -2.99
C GLU A 189 -27.93 31.65 -1.93
N ILE A 190 -26.63 31.32 -1.99
CA ILE A 190 -25.63 31.90 -1.09
C ILE A 190 -25.38 33.36 -1.44
N VAL A 191 -25.29 33.68 -2.73
CA VAL A 191 -25.02 35.05 -3.18
C VAL A 191 -26.18 35.98 -2.83
N CYS A 192 -27.44 35.55 -2.99
CA CYS A 192 -28.61 36.32 -2.57
C CYS A 192 -28.65 36.59 -1.05
N GLN A 193 -28.19 35.66 -0.22
CA GLN A 193 -28.14 35.85 1.24
C GLN A 193 -27.12 36.90 1.68
N HIS A 194 -26.01 37.06 0.95
CA HIS A 194 -25.01 38.09 1.26
C HIS A 194 -25.47 39.48 0.85
N GLN A 195 -26.15 39.63 -0.30
CA GLN A 195 -26.65 40.93 -0.77
C GLN A 195 -27.78 41.50 0.08
N ALA A 196 -28.59 40.64 0.72
CA ALA A 196 -29.64 41.09 1.64
C ALA A 196 -29.09 41.68 2.95
N ASN A 197 -27.91 41.25 3.41
CA ASN A 197 -27.32 41.71 4.68
C ASN A 197 -26.56 43.05 4.57
N GLU A 198 -26.11 43.47 3.38
CA GLU A 198 -25.40 44.75 3.20
C GLU A 198 -26.35 45.96 3.04
N HIS A 199 -27.64 45.74 2.80
CA HIS A 199 -28.60 46.82 2.59
C HIS A 199 -29.26 47.36 3.88
N ASP A 200 -29.04 46.71 5.03
CA ASP A 200 -29.63 47.07 6.33
C ASP A 200 -28.75 47.96 7.22
N THR A 201 -27.58 48.42 6.74
CA THR A 201 -26.67 49.28 7.54
C THR A 201 -26.58 50.75 7.08
N SER A 202 -27.44 51.21 6.17
CA SER A 202 -27.45 52.61 5.71
C SER A 202 -28.84 53.24 5.83
N ASP A 203 -29.25 53.55 7.06
CA ASP A 203 -30.07 54.73 7.37
C ASP A 203 -30.15 54.93 8.89
N SER A 204 -29.23 55.74 9.42
CA SER A 204 -29.39 56.49 10.69
C SER A 204 -28.23 57.49 10.82
N ASP A 205 -28.46 58.72 10.37
CA ASP A 205 -28.17 59.97 11.09
C ASP A 205 -28.93 61.14 10.44
#